data_AF-A0A940LV01-F1
#
_entry.id   AF-A0A940LV01-F1
#
_cell.length_a   1.000
_cell.length_b   1.000
_cell.length_c   1.000
_cell.angle_alpha   90.00
_cell.angle_beta   90.00
_cell.angle_gamma   90.00
#
_symmetry.space_group_name_H-M   'P 1'
#
loop_
_entity.id
_entity.type
_entity.pdbx_description
1 polymer ?
#
loop_
_entity_poly.entity_id
_entity_poly.type
_entity_poly.pdbx_seq_one_letter_code
_entity_poly.pdbx_strand_id
1 'polypeptide(L)'
;MFDPFTAWARFSAIGFSMIDTAFRTAETLGAAPGVIRARTGMMRADASRAERAELARMAPEKLDAFSRSAVAAASEWVKMQSAFLAEAQQLYAQSLRGRPPTPAELAALSARQGAYLLGVMEASARLGSAALAPVHRTATRNARRLAR
;
A
#
# COMPACT_ATOMS: atom_id res chain seq x y z
N MET A 1 27.87 1.70 10.24
CA MET A 1 28.54 1.37 8.96
C MET A 1 27.46 0.89 8.00
N PHE A 2 27.47 1.29 6.73
CA PHE A 2 26.52 0.80 5.73
C PHE A 2 26.77 -0.69 5.51
N ASP A 3 25.75 -1.54 5.74
CA ASP A 3 25.84 -2.98 5.47
C ASP A 3 25.28 -3.25 4.06
N PRO A 4 26.14 -3.52 3.06
CA PRO A 4 25.70 -3.76 1.70
C PRO A 4 24.84 -5.01 1.56
N PHE A 5 25.04 -6.03 2.41
CA PHE A 5 24.26 -7.26 2.35
C PHE A 5 22.84 -7.02 2.86
N THR A 6 22.69 -6.34 4.00
CA THR A 6 21.38 -5.92 4.49
C THR A 6 20.68 -4.97 3.51
N ALA A 7 21.41 -4.02 2.91
CA ALA A 7 20.84 -3.12 1.90
C ALA A 7 20.31 -3.89 0.67
N TRP A 8 21.07 -4.86 0.17
CA TRP A 8 20.66 -5.73 -0.93
C TRP A 8 19.44 -6.60 -0.58
N ALA A 9 19.44 -7.21 0.61
CA ALA A 9 18.32 -8.03 1.08
C ALA A 9 17.03 -7.20 1.20
N ARG A 10 17.13 -5.99 1.77
CA ARG A 10 16.01 -5.03 1.86
C ARG A 10 15.52 -4.62 0.48
N PHE A 11 16.42 -4.27 -0.43
CA PHE A 11 16.06 -3.93 -1.81
C PHE A 11 15.34 -5.08 -2.53
N SER A 12 15.84 -6.31 -2.37
CA SER A 12 15.20 -7.51 -2.91
C SER A 12 13.80 -7.71 -2.33
N ALA A 13 13.62 -7.53 -1.01
CA ALA A 13 12.32 -7.63 -0.35
C ALA A 13 11.31 -6.59 -0.86
N ILE A 14 11.76 -5.36 -1.17
CA ILE A 14 10.95 -4.32 -1.81
C ILE A 14 10.45 -4.83 -3.17
N GLY A 15 11.35 -5.37 -4.00
CA GLY A 15 11.01 -5.93 -5.31
C GLY A 15 9.95 -7.04 -5.21
N PHE A 16 10.14 -8.02 -4.32
CA PHE A 16 9.16 -9.07 -4.09
C PHE A 16 7.80 -8.54 -3.59
N SER A 17 7.80 -7.54 -2.70
CA SER A 17 6.57 -6.89 -2.23
C SER A 17 5.82 -6.19 -3.36
N MET A 18 6.52 -5.56 -4.29
CA MET A 18 5.91 -4.92 -5.46
C MET A 18 5.32 -5.95 -6.42
N ILE A 19 6.02 -7.08 -6.63
CA ILE A 19 5.53 -8.20 -7.45
C ILE A 19 4.26 -8.81 -6.83
N ASP A 20 4.23 -9.08 -5.52
CA ASP A 20 3.02 -9.57 -4.82
C ASP A 20 1.85 -8.58 -4.98
N THR A 21 2.12 -7.27 -4.87
CA THR A 21 1.11 -6.24 -5.09
C THR A 21 0.59 -6.24 -6.53
N ALA A 22 1.46 -6.46 -7.51
CA ALA A 22 1.07 -6.59 -8.92
C ALA A 22 0.17 -7.81 -9.15
N PHE A 23 0.51 -8.97 -8.57
CA PHE A 23 -0.34 -10.17 -8.65
C PHE A 23 -1.71 -9.95 -8.01
N ARG A 24 -1.78 -9.35 -6.81
CA ARG A 24 -3.05 -9.00 -6.17
C ARG A 24 -3.88 -8.02 -6.99
N THR A 25 -3.23 -7.10 -7.70
CA THR A 25 -3.89 -6.16 -8.62
C THR A 25 -4.50 -6.93 -9.79
N ALA A 26 -3.71 -7.81 -10.43
CA ALA A 26 -4.18 -8.65 -11.52
C ALA A 26 -5.36 -9.55 -11.09
N GLU A 27 -5.29 -10.18 -9.92
CA GLU A 27 -6.40 -10.98 -9.38
C GLU A 27 -7.65 -10.14 -9.10
N THR A 28 -7.49 -8.91 -8.60
CA THR A 28 -8.60 -7.98 -8.37
C THR A 28 -9.29 -7.62 -9.68
N LEU A 29 -8.50 -7.30 -10.71
CA LEU A 29 -9.01 -6.98 -12.04
C LEU A 29 -9.65 -8.20 -12.71
N GLY A 30 -9.06 -9.39 -12.56
CA GLY A 30 -9.61 -10.65 -13.06
C GLY A 30 -10.91 -11.07 -12.38
N ALA A 31 -11.11 -10.73 -11.10
CA ALA A 31 -12.34 -11.00 -10.36
C ALA A 31 -13.52 -10.09 -10.79
N ALA A 32 -13.24 -8.87 -11.28
CA ALA A 32 -14.26 -7.87 -11.54
C ALA A 32 -15.29 -8.27 -12.62
N PRO A 33 -14.90 -8.82 -13.80
CA PRO A 33 -15.86 -9.21 -14.83
C PRO A 33 -16.88 -10.24 -14.36
N GLY A 34 -16.48 -11.21 -13.52
CA GLY A 34 -17.39 -12.22 -12.97
C GLY A 34 -18.45 -11.61 -12.05
N VAL A 35 -18.02 -10.73 -11.14
CA VAL A 35 -18.92 -10.00 -10.23
C VAL A 35 -19.88 -9.09 -11.00
N ILE A 36 -19.38 -8.37 -12.00
CA ILE A 36 -20.18 -7.48 -12.85
C ILE A 36 -21.22 -8.30 -13.62
N ARG A 37 -20.80 -9.39 -14.27
CA ARG A 37 -21.71 -10.25 -15.05
C ARG A 37 -22.84 -10.82 -14.19
N ALA A 38 -22.51 -11.37 -13.02
CA ALA A 38 -23.50 -11.95 -12.11
C ALA A 38 -24.54 -10.90 -11.67
N ARG A 39 -24.09 -9.72 -11.24
CA ARG A 39 -24.98 -8.65 -10.76
C ARG A 39 -25.80 -8.01 -11.88
N THR A 40 -25.21 -7.86 -13.06
CA THR A 40 -25.96 -7.42 -14.25
C THR A 40 -27.02 -8.44 -14.66
N GLY A 41 -26.75 -9.75 -14.50
CA GLY A 41 -27.74 -10.80 -14.70
C GLY A 41 -28.95 -10.65 -13.76
N MET A 42 -28.68 -10.45 -12.47
CA MET A 42 -29.72 -10.20 -11.46
C MET A 42 -30.56 -8.95 -11.76
N MET A 43 -29.94 -7.89 -12.29
CA MET A 43 -30.64 -6.64 -12.65
C MET A 43 -31.51 -6.77 -13.90
N ARG A 44 -31.16 -7.66 -14.83
CA ARG A 44 -31.93 -7.88 -16.07
C ARG A 44 -33.08 -8.85 -15.87
N ALA A 45 -33.01 -9.70 -14.85
CA ALA A 45 -34.10 -10.59 -14.46
C ALA A 45 -35.09 -9.87 -13.54
N ASP A 46 -36.28 -10.45 -13.40
CA ASP A 46 -37.22 -10.08 -12.35
C ASP A 46 -36.67 -10.57 -11.00
N ALA A 47 -35.75 -9.79 -10.43
CA ALA A 47 -34.91 -10.21 -9.32
C ALA A 47 -35.76 -10.79 -8.19
N SER A 48 -35.39 -11.97 -7.69
CA SER A 48 -35.95 -12.53 -6.47
C SER A 48 -35.65 -11.60 -5.28
N ARG A 49 -36.35 -11.82 -4.15
CA ARG A 49 -36.07 -11.09 -2.91
C ARG A 49 -34.61 -11.27 -2.46
N ALA A 50 -34.04 -12.45 -2.67
CA ALA A 50 -32.65 -12.76 -2.34
C ALA A 50 -31.66 -11.98 -3.22
N GLU A 51 -31.93 -11.87 -4.52
CA GLU A 51 -31.08 -11.10 -5.45
C GLU A 51 -31.16 -9.60 -5.18
N ARG A 52 -32.35 -9.06 -4.87
CA ARG A 52 -32.47 -7.66 -4.41
C ARG A 52 -31.66 -7.41 -3.14
N ALA A 53 -31.65 -8.34 -2.21
CA ALA A 53 -30.82 -8.26 -1.01
C ALA A 53 -29.32 -8.31 -1.36
N GLU A 54 -28.88 -9.13 -2.32
CA GLU A 54 -27.49 -9.13 -2.80
C GLU A 54 -27.10 -7.80 -3.46
N LEU A 55 -27.97 -7.24 -4.32
CA LEU A 55 -27.71 -5.95 -4.97
C LEU A 55 -27.62 -4.81 -3.95
N ALA A 56 -28.44 -4.84 -2.89
CA ALA A 56 -28.36 -3.86 -1.81
C ALA A 56 -27.02 -3.88 -1.05
N ARG A 57 -26.27 -5.00 -1.07
CA ARG A 57 -24.92 -5.08 -0.46
C ARG A 57 -23.85 -4.34 -1.27
N MET A 58 -24.11 -4.03 -2.54
CA MET A 58 -23.08 -3.52 -3.46
C MET A 58 -22.42 -2.22 -3.02
N ALA A 59 -23.23 -1.26 -2.57
CA ALA A 59 -22.75 0.05 -2.15
C ALA A 59 -22.01 -0.03 -0.81
N PRO A 60 -22.59 -0.61 0.27
CA PRO A 60 -21.89 -0.69 1.55
C PRO A 60 -20.60 -1.53 1.49
N GLU A 61 -20.55 -2.59 0.68
CA GLU A 61 -19.31 -3.38 0.49
C GLU A 61 -18.18 -2.57 -0.16
N LYS A 62 -18.50 -1.74 -1.16
CA LYS A 62 -17.50 -0.88 -1.79
C LYS A 62 -17.05 0.20 -0.82
N LEU A 63 -18.00 0.88 -0.17
CA LEU A 63 -17.68 1.91 0.81
C LEU A 63 -16.79 1.37 1.94
N ASP A 64 -17.13 0.24 2.56
CA ASP A 64 -16.31 -0.39 3.61
C ASP A 64 -14.89 -0.73 3.09
N ALA A 65 -14.79 -1.34 1.91
CA ALA A 65 -13.49 -1.69 1.34
C ALA A 65 -12.62 -0.45 1.04
N PHE A 66 -13.19 0.59 0.45
CA PHE A 66 -12.49 1.84 0.13
C PHE A 66 -12.15 2.63 1.40
N SER A 67 -13.02 2.68 2.40
CA SER A 67 -12.73 3.32 3.69
C SER A 67 -11.57 2.62 4.41
N ARG A 68 -11.55 1.28 4.46
CA ARG A 68 -10.43 0.53 5.03
C ARG A 68 -9.13 0.74 4.25
N SER A 69 -9.22 0.82 2.92
CA SER A 69 -8.10 1.14 2.04
C SER A 69 -7.53 2.52 2.36
N ALA A 70 -8.39 3.53 2.48
CA ALA A 70 -7.99 4.90 2.80
C ALA A 70 -7.33 5.00 4.18
N VAL A 71 -7.89 4.34 5.20
CA VAL A 71 -7.29 4.30 6.56
C VAL A 71 -5.92 3.62 6.54
N ALA A 72 -5.78 2.51 5.83
CA ALA A 72 -4.49 1.82 5.70
C ALA A 72 -3.45 2.68 4.98
N ALA A 73 -3.86 3.35 3.89
CA ALA A 73 -3.00 4.26 3.16
C ALA A 73 -2.57 5.47 4.02
N ALA A 74 -3.51 6.07 4.76
CA ALA A 74 -3.24 7.19 5.65
C ALA A 74 -2.24 6.83 6.76
N SER A 75 -2.36 5.62 7.34
CA SER A 75 -1.41 5.12 8.33
C SER A 75 0.02 5.05 7.78
N GLU A 76 0.22 4.47 6.60
CA GLU A 76 1.55 4.40 5.99
C GLU A 76 2.06 5.78 5.56
N TRP A 77 1.17 6.65 5.07
CA TRP A 77 1.51 8.03 4.73
C TRP A 77 2.00 8.82 5.94
N VAL A 78 1.33 8.73 7.09
CA VAL A 78 1.75 9.40 8.33
C VAL A 78 3.12 8.90 8.78
N LYS A 79 3.41 7.60 8.66
CA LYS A 79 4.75 7.06 8.96
C LYS A 79 5.82 7.68 8.05
N MET A 80 5.56 7.79 6.76
CA MET A 80 6.48 8.44 5.81
C MET A 80 6.73 9.90 6.17
N GLN A 81 5.68 10.66 6.47
CA GLN A 81 5.80 12.07 6.88
C GLN A 81 6.59 12.22 8.18
N SER A 82 6.37 11.33 9.16
CA SER A 82 7.12 11.36 10.42
C SER A 82 8.62 11.06 10.21
N ALA A 83 8.95 10.12 9.32
CA ALA A 83 10.33 9.81 8.98
C ALA A 83 11.02 10.97 8.24
N PHE A 84 10.30 11.61 7.32
CA PHE A 84 10.78 12.81 6.63
C PHE A 84 11.07 13.96 7.61
N LEU A 85 10.14 14.25 8.52
CA LEU A 85 10.34 15.31 9.52
C LEU A 85 11.52 15.01 10.44
N ALA A 86 11.70 13.75 10.84
CA ALA A 86 12.84 13.34 11.65
C ALA A 86 14.18 13.56 10.91
N GLU A 87 14.24 13.23 9.61
CA GLU A 87 15.44 13.47 8.78
C GLU A 87 15.68 14.97 8.59
N ALA A 88 14.63 15.75 8.32
CA ALA A 88 14.72 17.20 8.17
C ALA A 88 15.23 17.87 9.46
N GLN A 89 14.70 17.51 10.63
CA GLN A 89 15.17 18.02 11.92
C GLN A 89 16.67 17.79 12.14
N GLN A 90 17.18 16.62 11.72
CA GLN A 90 18.61 16.30 11.85
C GLN A 90 19.47 17.16 10.92
N LEU A 91 19.05 17.33 9.66
CA LEU A 91 19.73 18.21 8.70
C LEU A 91 19.76 19.67 9.18
N TYR A 92 18.63 20.16 9.71
CA TYR A 92 18.56 21.48 10.31
C TYR A 92 19.48 21.61 11.52
N ALA A 93 19.47 20.63 12.44
CA ALA A 93 20.36 20.63 13.59
C ALA A 93 21.84 20.66 13.20
N GLN A 94 22.21 20.00 12.09
CA GLN A 94 23.57 20.08 11.54
C GLN A 94 23.88 21.46 10.96
N SER A 95 22.95 22.07 10.21
CA SER A 95 23.13 23.42 9.66
C SER A 95 23.27 24.52 10.73
N LEU A 96 22.59 24.36 11.87
CA LEU A 96 22.61 25.32 12.97
C LEU A 96 23.91 25.28 13.81
N ARG A 97 24.83 24.36 13.54
CA ARG A 97 26.11 24.26 14.27
C ARG A 97 27.08 25.41 13.98
N GLY A 98 26.84 26.19 12.93
CA GLY A 98 27.69 27.34 12.58
C GLY A 98 29.12 26.99 12.17
N ARG A 99 29.43 25.70 11.97
CA ARG A 99 30.73 25.21 11.49
C ARG A 99 30.54 24.24 10.33
N PRO A 100 31.53 24.15 9.42
CA PRO A 100 31.49 23.14 8.37
C PRO A 100 31.45 21.72 8.97
N PRO A 101 30.78 20.76 8.29
CA PRO A 101 30.77 19.38 8.70
C PRO A 101 32.16 18.76 8.55
N THR A 102 32.54 17.95 9.53
CA THR A 102 33.77 17.15 9.51
C THR A 102 33.63 15.97 8.54
N PRO A 103 34.73 15.38 8.04
CA PRO A 103 34.67 14.18 7.20
C PRO A 103 33.90 13.01 7.85
N ALA A 104 34.03 12.84 9.17
CA ALA A 104 33.28 11.82 9.91
C ALA A 104 31.77 12.10 9.92
N GLU A 105 31.35 13.36 10.05
CA GLU A 105 29.95 13.75 9.97
C GLU A 105 29.39 13.59 8.56
N LEU A 106 30.18 13.90 7.53
CA LEU A 106 29.80 13.65 6.13
C LEU A 106 29.60 12.15 5.86
N ALA A 107 30.52 11.29 6.30
CA ALA A 107 30.39 9.85 6.16
C ALA A 107 29.15 9.29 6.91
N ALA A 108 28.88 9.79 8.12
CA ALA A 108 27.69 9.43 8.88
C ALA A 108 26.40 9.91 8.20
N LEU A 109 26.41 11.10 7.60
CA LEU A 109 25.30 11.66 6.84
C LEU A 109 25.00 10.81 5.61
N SER A 110 26.02 10.46 4.81
CA SER A 110 25.84 9.60 3.63
C SER A 110 25.25 8.23 3.98
N ALA A 111 25.75 7.58 5.03
CA ALA A 111 25.23 6.28 5.48
C ALA A 111 23.77 6.38 5.95
N ARG A 112 23.42 7.44 6.68
CA ARG A 112 22.05 7.72 7.12
C ARG A 112 21.13 7.99 5.94
N GLN A 113 21.55 8.81 4.99
CA GLN A 113 20.75 9.16 3.82
C GLN A 113 20.45 7.91 2.96
N GLY A 114 21.42 7.01 2.80
CA GLY A 114 21.18 5.71 2.17
C GLY A 114 20.13 4.86 2.91
N ALA A 115 20.20 4.81 4.25
CA ALA A 115 19.20 4.11 5.06
C ALA A 115 17.80 4.75 4.99
N TYR A 116 17.73 6.08 4.97
CA TYR A 116 16.50 6.84 4.79
C TYR A 116 15.85 6.55 3.43
N LEU A 117 16.62 6.63 2.34
CA LEU A 117 16.13 6.34 0.99
C LEU A 117 15.61 4.90 0.86
N LEU A 118 16.32 3.92 1.43
CA LEU A 118 15.83 2.54 1.52
C LEU A 118 14.51 2.46 2.30
N GLY A 119 14.40 3.16 3.42
CA GLY A 119 13.16 3.23 4.21
C GLY A 119 12.00 3.85 3.44
N VAL A 120 12.24 4.90 2.64
CA VAL A 120 11.23 5.54 1.78
C VAL A 120 10.73 4.57 0.70
N MET A 121 11.63 3.81 0.07
CA MET A 121 11.26 2.80 -0.93
C MET A 121 10.42 1.68 -0.30
N GLU A 122 10.80 1.18 0.89
CA GLU A 122 10.02 0.19 1.63
C GLU A 122 8.63 0.71 2.01
N ALA A 123 8.55 1.94 2.52
CA ALA A 123 7.29 2.55 2.90
C ALA A 123 6.36 2.75 1.68
N SER A 124 6.93 3.12 0.53
CA SER A 124 6.17 3.26 -0.72
C SER A 124 5.60 1.91 -1.19
N ALA A 125 6.38 0.84 -1.12
CA ALA A 125 5.90 -0.51 -1.44
C ALA A 125 4.80 -0.98 -0.48
N ARG A 126 4.97 -0.71 0.83
CA ARG A 126 3.94 -1.01 1.86
C ARG A 126 2.67 -0.22 1.65
N LEU A 127 2.77 1.06 1.30
CA LEU A 127 1.62 1.92 1.02
C LEU A 127 0.73 1.31 -0.07
N GLY A 128 1.32 0.91 -1.20
CA GLY A 128 0.59 0.28 -2.30
C GLY A 128 -0.08 -1.04 -1.87
N SER A 129 0.66 -1.92 -1.21
CA SER A 129 0.14 -3.21 -0.73
C SER A 129 -0.99 -3.03 0.31
N ALA A 130 -0.81 -2.14 1.28
CA ALA A 130 -1.76 -1.86 2.36
C ALA A 130 -3.04 -1.22 1.82
N ALA A 131 -2.92 -0.28 0.87
CA ALA A 131 -4.07 0.33 0.20
C ALA A 131 -4.87 -0.69 -0.62
N LEU A 132 -4.21 -1.60 -1.32
CA LEU A 132 -4.88 -2.57 -2.18
C LEU A 132 -5.55 -3.71 -1.38
N ALA A 133 -4.97 -4.12 -0.25
CA ALA A 133 -5.38 -5.33 0.45
C ALA A 133 -6.89 -5.41 0.81
N PRO A 134 -7.57 -4.33 1.27
CA PRO A 134 -9.01 -4.37 1.53
C PRO A 134 -9.84 -4.54 0.26
N VAL A 135 -9.48 -3.86 -0.83
CA VAL A 135 -10.17 -3.93 -2.12
C VAL A 135 -10.03 -5.31 -2.72
N HIS A 136 -8.79 -5.83 -2.75
CA HIS A 136 -8.49 -7.18 -3.25
C HIS A 136 -9.27 -8.26 -2.52
N ARG A 137 -9.28 -8.23 -1.18
CA ARG A 137 -10.04 -9.19 -0.36
C ARG A 137 -11.54 -9.15 -0.66
N THR A 138 -12.11 -7.96 -0.79
CA THR A 138 -13.54 -7.82 -1.10
C THR A 138 -13.87 -8.27 -2.51
N ALA A 139 -13.05 -7.92 -3.51
CA ALA A 139 -13.25 -8.32 -4.89
C ALA A 139 -13.19 -9.85 -5.07
N THR A 140 -12.16 -10.50 -4.53
CA THR A 140 -12.01 -11.96 -4.61
C THR A 140 -13.09 -12.70 -3.82
N ARG A 141 -13.44 -12.23 -2.63
CA ARG A 141 -14.56 -12.79 -1.85
C ARG A 141 -15.88 -12.68 -2.60
N ASN A 142 -16.17 -11.53 -3.21
CA ASN A 142 -17.40 -11.32 -3.97
C ASN A 142 -17.45 -12.23 -5.20
N ALA A 143 -16.34 -12.38 -5.93
CA ALA A 143 -16.25 -13.31 -7.05
C ALA A 143 -16.54 -14.76 -6.62
N ARG A 144 -15.92 -15.22 -5.51
CA ARG A 144 -16.19 -16.56 -4.97
C ARG A 144 -17.63 -16.75 -4.50
N ARG A 145 -18.24 -15.71 -3.93
CA ARG A 145 -19.63 -15.75 -3.43
C ARG A 145 -20.64 -15.80 -4.57
N LEU A 146 -20.41 -15.08 -5.66
CA LEU A 146 -21.30 -14.98 -6.81
C LEU A 146 -21.10 -16.09 -7.85
N ALA A 147 -20.02 -16.87 -7.72
CA ALA A 147 -19.79 -18.07 -8.52
C ALA A 147 -20.48 -19.33 -7.94
N ARG A 148 -21.10 -19.23 -6.77
CA ARG A 148 -21.94 -20.26 -6.15
C ARG A 148 -23.39 -20.03 -6.55
#